data_AF-A0A659SKH7-F1
#
_entry.id   AF-A0A659SKH7-F1
#
_cell.length_a   1.000
_cell.length_b   1.000
_cell.length_c   1.000
_cell.angle_alpha   90.00
_cell.angle_beta   90.00
_cell.angle_gamma   90.00
#
_symmetry.space_group_name_H-M   'P 1'
#
loop_
_entity.id
_entity.type
_entity.pdbx_description
1 polymer ?
#
loop_
_entity_poly.entity_id
_entity_poly.type
_entity_poly.pdbx_seq_one_letter_code
_entity_poly.pdbx_strand_id
1 'polypeptide(L)' 'MKLLIFGTHTCGNRGDSAIMRGLLDAIRQQAPEAEMDVMSRFPVSSAWLQGRPIIADPRDQVSGNQPARTA' A
#
# COMPACT_ATOMS: atom_id res chain seq x y z
N MET A 1 16.44 -9.32 4.06
CA MET A 1 15.20 -9.73 4.79
C MET A 1 14.00 -9.38 3.91
N LYS A 2 12.93 -10.19 3.89
CA LYS A 2 11.70 -9.88 3.14
C LYS A 2 10.60 -9.42 4.11
N LEU A 3 10.03 -8.24 3.87
CA LEU A 3 8.97 -7.64 4.67
C LEU A 3 7.71 -7.46 3.81
N LEU A 4 6.60 -8.05 4.23
CA LEU A 4 5.28 -7.77 3.67
C LEU A 4 4.55 -6.78 4.58
N ILE A 5 4.21 -5.61 4.06
CA ILE A 5 3.48 -4.59 4.79
C ILE A 5 2.02 -4.62 4.34
N PHE A 6 1.16 -4.96 5.31
CA PHE A 6 -0.29 -5.02 5.16
C PHE A 6 -0.95 -4.20 6.26
N GLY A 7 -1.85 -3.30 5.90
CA GLY A 7 -2.54 -2.47 6.88
C GLY A 7 -3.85 -1.91 6.33
N THR A 8 -4.83 -1.75 7.20
CA THR A 8 -6.12 -1.08 6.92
C THR A 8 -5.97 0.38 6.50
N HIS A 9 -4.75 0.93 6.61
CA HIS A 9 -4.34 2.27 6.22
C HIS A 9 -3.50 2.27 4.92
N THR A 10 -3.35 1.16 4.19
CA THR A 10 -2.83 1.23 2.81
C THR A 10 -3.88 1.77 1.83
N CYS A 11 -4.94 2.42 2.33
CA CYS A 11 -6.18 2.72 1.63
C CYS A 11 -6.21 4.17 1.13
N GLY A 12 -5.60 4.44 -0.03
CA GLY A 12 -6.01 5.49 -0.98
C GLY A 12 -6.01 6.96 -0.53
N ASN A 13 -5.75 7.26 0.74
CA ASN A 13 -5.80 8.61 1.29
C ASN A 13 -4.39 9.20 1.43
N ARG A 14 -4.27 10.52 1.27
CA ARG A 14 -2.98 11.23 1.32
C ARG A 14 -2.30 11.11 2.69
N GLY A 15 -3.08 11.16 3.78
CA GLY A 15 -2.57 11.08 5.15
C GLY A 15 -1.93 9.73 5.44
N ASP A 16 -2.65 8.64 5.21
CA ASP A 16 -2.12 7.30 5.43
C ASP A 16 -0.91 7.01 4.53
N SER A 17 -0.94 7.49 3.28
CA SER A 17 0.19 7.35 2.36
C SER A 17 1.43 8.09 2.84
N ALA A 18 1.29 9.24 3.52
CA ALA A 18 2.42 9.97 4.10
C ALA A 18 3.06 9.19 5.26
N ILE A 19 2.24 8.60 6.13
CA ILE A 19 2.71 7.74 7.22
C ILE A 19 3.45 6.53 6.65
N MET A 20 2.86 5.86 5.65
CA MET A 20 3.45 4.71 4.99
C MET A 20 4.79 5.03 4.33
N ARG A 21 4.92 6.16 3.62
CA ARG A 21 6.19 6.60 3.03
C ARG A 21 7.25 6.80 4.12
N GLY A 22 6.93 7.49 5.21
CA GLY A 22 7.85 7.70 6.32
C GLY A 22 8.36 6.39 6.93
N LEU A 23 7.46 5.42 7.14
CA LEU A 23 7.83 4.09 7.62
C LEU A 23 8.75 3.36 6.64
N LEU A 24 8.38 3.31 5.35
CA LEU A 24 9.17 2.67 4.30
C LEU A 24 10.56 3.28 4.17
N ASP A 25 10.65 4.61 4.26
CA ASP A 25 11.91 5.33 4.19
C ASP A 25 12.79 5.07 5.42
N ALA A 26 12.19 5.02 6.62
CA ALA A 26 12.91 4.65 7.84
C ALA A 26 13.47 3.21 7.76
N ILE A 27 12.69 2.26 7.24
CA ILE A 27 13.14 0.88 7.03
C ILE A 27 14.29 0.83 6.02
N ARG A 28 14.18 1.55 4.89
CA ARG A 28 15.27 1.61 3.88
C ARG A 28 16.56 2.18 4.43
N GLN A 29 16.49 3.15 5.34
CA GLN A 29 17.66 3.72 5.98
C GLN A 29 18.35 2.74 6.93
N GLN A 30 17.56 1.94 7.68
CA GLN A 30 18.09 1.00 8.67
C GLN A 30 18.51 -0.35 8.09
N ALA A 31 17.82 -0.81 7.03
CA ALA A 31 18.07 -2.07 6.35
C ALA A 31 17.93 -1.88 4.82
N PRO A 32 18.96 -1.35 4.14
CA PRO A 32 18.92 -1.08 2.70
C PRO A 32 18.68 -2.32 1.84
N GLU A 33 19.08 -3.49 2.32
CA GLU A 33 18.88 -4.80 1.70
C GLU A 33 17.51 -5.43 2.01
N ALA A 34 16.65 -4.73 2.77
CA ALA A 34 15.29 -5.18 3.01
C ALA A 34 14.45 -5.05 1.73
N GLU A 35 13.98 -6.18 1.22
CA GLU A 35 12.95 -6.22 0.20
C GLU A 35 11.61 -5.99 0.88
N MET A 36 10.85 -4.99 0.41
CA MET A 36 9.56 -4.64 0.97
C MET A 36 8.49 -4.71 -0.09
N ASP A 37 7.46 -5.51 0.17
CA ASP A 37 6.24 -5.54 -0.63
C ASP A 37 5.11 -4.87 0.15
N VAL A 38 4.26 -4.12 -0.56
CA VAL A 38 3.10 -3.44 0.05
C VAL A 38 1.86 -3.92 -0.68
N MET A 39 0.86 -4.31 0.10
CA MET A 39 -0.43 -4.77 -0.42
C MET A 39 -1.56 -3.83 -0.02
N SER A 40 -2.51 -3.60 -0.93
CA SER A 40 -3.66 -2.74 -0.71
C SER A 40 -4.90 -3.20 -1.46
N ARG A 41 -6.04 -2.88 -0.85
CA ARG A 41 -7.38 -2.89 -1.42
C ARG A 41 -7.60 -1.85 -2.53
N PHE A 42 -6.81 -0.76 -2.52
CA PHE A 42 -6.88 0.32 -3.51
C PHE A 42 -5.53 0.48 -4.25
N PRO A 43 -5.09 -0.54 -5.01
CA PRO A 43 -3.73 -0.61 -5.54
C PRO A 43 -3.38 0.57 -6.46
N VAL A 44 -4.33 1.04 -7.27
CA VAL A 44 -4.11 2.13 -8.23
C VAL A 44 -3.84 3.47 -7.53
N SER A 45 -4.74 3.90 -6.65
CA SER A 45 -4.58 5.16 -5.91
C SER A 45 -3.38 5.12 -4.97
N SER A 46 -3.14 3.99 -4.32
CA SER A 46 -2.03 3.83 -3.39
C SER A 46 -0.68 3.79 -4.12
N ALA A 47 -0.61 3.21 -5.32
CA ALA A 47 0.60 3.26 -6.14
C ALA A 47 0.95 4.69 -6.56
N TRP A 48 -0.06 5.47 -6.96
CA TRP A 48 0.12 6.89 -7.30
C TRP A 48 0.60 7.71 -6.09
N LEU A 49 -0.02 7.51 -4.93
CA LEU A 49 0.34 8.26 -3.71
C LEU A 49 1.69 7.84 -3.12
N GLN A 50 2.05 6.56 -3.16
CA GLN A 50 3.31 6.07 -2.58
C GLN A 50 4.47 6.07 -3.59
N GLY A 51 4.20 6.33 -4.87
CA GLY A 51 5.23 6.36 -5.92
C GLY A 51 5.89 5.00 -6.16
N ARG A 52 5.16 3.90 -5.93
CA ARG A 52 5.72 2.54 -5.98
C ARG A 52 4.67 1.50 -6.40
N PRO A 53 5.09 0.32 -6.89
CA PRO A 53 4.18 -0.80 -7.11
C PRO A 53 3.51 -1.23 -5.80
N ILE A 54 2.21 -1.53 -5.90
CA ILE A 54 1.37 -2.02 -4.80
C ILE A 54 0.68 -3.30 -5.28
N ILE A 55 0.79 -4.36 -4.48
CA ILE A 55 0.13 -5.64 -4.72
C ILE A 55 -1.36 -5.47 -4.41
N ALA A 56 -2.22 -5.93 -5.30
CA ALA A 56 -3.67 -5.93 -5.05
C ALA A 56 -4.00 -6.98 -3.98
N ASP A 57 -4.80 -6.60 -2.99
CA ASP A 57 -5.34 -7.55 -2.02
C ASP A 57 -6.29 -8.53 -2.74
N PRO A 58 -5.97 -9.85 -2.80
CA PRO A 58 -6.80 -10.83 -3.48
C PRO A 58 -8.19 -10.98 -2.85
N ARG A 59 -8.40 -10.57 -1.59
CA ARG A 59 -9.71 -10.64 -0.95
C ARG A 59 -10.71 -9.63 -1.50
N ASP A 60 -10.24 -8.48 -1.99
CA ASP A 60 -11.10 -7.49 -2.64
C ASP A 60 -11.47 -7.89 -4.08
N GLN A 61 -10.71 -8.79 -4.72
CA GLN A 61 -11.06 -9.32 -6.05
C GLN A 61 -12.34 -10.20 -6.02
N VAL A 62 -12.72 -10.72 -4.85
CA VAL A 62 -13.99 -11.46 -4.66
C VAL A 62 -15.20 -10.51 -4.65
N SER A 63 -14.98 -9.20 -4.47
CA SER A 63 -16.01 -8.15 -4.48
C SER A 63 -16.13 -7.45 -5.84
N GLY A 64 -15.84 -8.17 -6.94
CA GLY A 64 -15.83 -7.67 -8.33
C GLY A 64 -17.16 -7.12 -8.89
N ASN A 65 -18.05 -6.61 -8.04
CA ASN A 65 -19.27 -5.91 -8.45
C ASN A 65 -19.66 -4.73 -7.55
N GLN A 66 -18.72 -4.10 -6.84
CA GLN A 66 -19.00 -2.81 -6.18
C GLN A 66 -18.41 -1.66 -6.98
N PRO A 67 -19.23 -0.89 -7.73
CA PRO A 67 -18.76 0.35 -8.33
C PRO A 67 -18.26 1.25 -7.21
N ALA A 68 -17.17 1.97 -7.48
CA ALA A 68 -16.60 2.96 -6.58
C ALA A 68 -17.74 3.76 -5.95
N ARG A 69 -17.96 3.59 -4.65
CA ARG A 69 -18.88 4.44 -3.90
C ARG A 69 -18.23 5.82 -3.91
N THR A 70 -18.65 6.65 -4.85
CA THR A 70 -18.46 8.09 -4.82
C THR A 70 -19.00 8.56 -3.47
N ALA A 71 -18.10 8.97 -2.60
CA ALA A 71 -18.42 9.81 -1.45
C ALA A 71 -18.79 11.21 -1.96
#